data_AF-A0AAW6G5F3-F1
#
_entry.id   AF-A0AAW6G5F3-F1
#
_cell.length_a   1.000
_cell.length_b   1.000
_cell.length_c   1.000
_cell.angle_alpha   90.00
_cell.angle_beta   90.00
_cell.angle_gamma   90.00
#
_symmetry.space_group_name_H-M   'P 1'
#
loop_
_entity.id
_entity.type
_entity.pdbx_description
1 polymer ?
#
loop_
_entity_poly.entity_id
_entity_poly.type
_entity_poly.pdbx_seq_one_letter_code
_entity_poly.pdbx_strand_id
1 'polypeptide(L)'
;MRRCEVYLHGIKAGMLTEEDNGEYTFTYDSSYLEKEDYPSVSLTLPLREEPYRSMVLFPFFFNMLSEGENRKLQSQLLHIDAEDDFGILLATARYDTIGAVTIKPVLP
;
A
#
# COMPACT_ATOMS: atom_id res chain seq x y z
N MET A 1 -13.14 2.36 7.45
CA MET A 1 -12.33 2.66 6.26
C MET A 1 -10.93 2.97 6.74
N ARG A 2 -9.91 2.39 6.12
CA ARG A 2 -8.50 2.64 6.43
C ARG A 2 -7.80 3.11 5.15
N ARG A 3 -6.80 4.00 5.25
CA ARG A 3 -6.10 4.52 4.07
C ARG A 3 -4.65 4.86 4.34
N CYS A 4 -3.84 4.79 3.30
CA CYS A 4 -2.44 5.19 3.32
C CYS A 4 -2.00 5.83 2.01
N GLU A 5 -1.08 6.77 2.15
CA GLU A 5 -0.35 7.34 1.04
C GLU A 5 0.73 6.38 0.58
N VAL A 6 0.80 6.18 -0.73
CA VAL A 6 1.82 5.38 -1.39
C VAL A 6 2.85 6.34 -1.96
N TYR A 7 4.12 6.14 -1.60
CA TYR A 7 5.24 6.94 -2.09
C TYR A 7 6.17 6.09 -2.93
N LEU A 8 6.64 6.60 -4.06
CA LEU A 8 7.70 5.99 -4.87
C LEU A 8 8.90 6.94 -4.90
N HIS A 9 10.09 6.46 -4.50
CA HIS A 9 11.30 7.29 -4.35
C HIS A 9 11.08 8.54 -3.47
N GLY A 10 10.24 8.43 -2.44
CA GLY A 10 9.89 9.55 -1.55
C GLY A 10 8.91 10.56 -2.13
N ILE A 11 8.41 10.33 -3.35
CA ILE A 11 7.40 11.16 -4.00
C ILE A 11 6.02 10.51 -3.83
N LYS A 12 5.02 11.28 -3.41
CA LYS A 12 3.66 10.75 -3.24
C LYS A 12 3.09 10.35 -4.61
N ALA A 13 2.88 9.06 -4.79
CA ALA A 13 2.36 8.47 -6.01
C ALA A 13 0.83 8.38 -6.02
N GLY A 14 0.23 8.13 -4.86
CA GLY A 14 -1.22 7.98 -4.78
C GLY A 14 -1.71 7.58 -3.40
N MET A 15 -2.95 7.09 -3.36
CA MET A 15 -3.65 6.64 -2.17
C MET A 15 -4.10 5.19 -2.35
N LEU A 16 -3.82 4.35 -1.35
CA LEU A 16 -4.37 3.01 -1.21
C LEU A 16 -5.38 3.04 -0.05
N THR A 17 -6.59 2.57 -0.32
CA THR A 17 -7.71 2.56 0.64
C THR A 17 -8.28 1.16 0.76
N GLU A 18 -8.59 0.75 1.97
CA GLU A 18 -9.49 -0.36 2.26
C GLU A 18 -10.83 0.24 2.71
N GLU A 19 -11.84 0.03 1.87
CA GLU A 19 -13.20 0.51 2.03
C GLU A 19 -13.96 -0.31 3.11
N ASP A 20 -15.06 0.25 3.64
CA ASP A 20 -15.85 -0.43 4.69
C ASP A 20 -16.48 -1.76 4.25
N ASN A 21 -16.63 -1.96 2.93
CA ASN A 21 -17.13 -3.20 2.35
C ASN A 21 -16.01 -4.23 2.07
N GLY A 22 -14.76 -3.93 2.43
CA GLY A 22 -13.59 -4.77 2.19
C GLY A 22 -13.00 -4.67 0.78
N GLU A 23 -13.53 -3.82 -0.11
CA GLU A 23 -12.90 -3.53 -1.39
C GLU A 23 -11.64 -2.66 -1.17
N TYR A 24 -10.61 -2.93 -1.95
CA TYR A 24 -9.40 -2.13 -2.01
C TYR A 24 -9.42 -1.22 -3.24
N THR A 25 -9.13 0.06 -3.03
CA THR A 25 -8.97 1.03 -4.10
C THR A 25 -7.55 1.60 -4.11
N PHE A 26 -6.94 1.69 -5.30
CA PHE A 26 -5.67 2.41 -5.48
C PHE A 26 -5.83 3.46 -6.58
N THR A 27 -5.48 4.71 -6.26
CA THR A 27 -5.61 5.85 -7.16
C THR A 27 -4.31 6.63 -7.17
N TYR A 28 -3.77 6.86 -8.37
CA TYR A 28 -2.64 7.77 -8.54
C TYR A 28 -3.08 9.22 -8.30
N ASP A 29 -2.20 10.01 -7.68
CA ASP A 29 -2.42 11.45 -7.55
C ASP A 29 -2.30 12.11 -8.93
N SER A 30 -3.19 13.05 -9.25
CA SER A 30 -3.15 13.78 -10.53
C SER A 30 -1.79 14.47 -10.76
N SER A 31 -1.24 15.08 -9.71
CA SER A 31 0.08 15.72 -9.76
C SER A 31 1.24 14.76 -10.06
N TYR A 32 1.04 13.46 -9.80
CA TYR A 32 1.99 12.41 -10.15
C TYR A 32 1.85 12.01 -11.62
N LEU A 33 0.61 11.90 -12.12
CA LEU A 33 0.30 11.56 -13.52
C LEU A 33 0.72 12.65 -14.51
N GLU A 34 0.74 13.92 -14.09
CA GLU A 34 1.20 15.05 -14.90
C GLU A 34 2.72 15.04 -15.20
N LYS A 35 3.49 14.14 -14.57
CA LYS A 35 4.94 14.03 -14.76
C LYS A 35 5.26 12.93 -15.77
N GLU A 36 5.77 13.32 -16.93
CA GLU A 36 6.10 12.39 -18.02
C GLU A 36 7.12 11.31 -17.63
N ASP A 37 8.04 11.63 -16.71
CA ASP A 37 9.15 10.73 -16.34
C ASP A 37 8.90 9.89 -15.09
N TYR A 38 7.70 9.97 -14.49
CA TYR A 38 7.42 9.25 -13.24
C TYR A 38 7.01 7.80 -13.54
N PRO A 39 7.65 6.79 -12.90
CA PRO A 39 7.29 5.41 -13.15
C PRO A 39 6.00 5.01 -12.40
N SER A 40 5.35 3.95 -12.88
CA SER A 40 4.27 3.32 -12.13
C SER A 40 4.79 2.66 -10.85
N VAL A 41 3.95 2.60 -9.82
CA VAL A 41 4.24 1.90 -8.55
C VAL A 41 4.48 0.40 -8.79
N SER A 42 3.79 -0.18 -9.76
CA SER A 42 3.94 -1.58 -10.18
C SER A 42 3.68 -1.72 -11.68
N LEU A 43 4.25 -2.75 -12.32
CA LEU A 43 3.90 -3.15 -13.68
C LEU A 43 2.44 -3.63 -13.80
N THR A 44 1.87 -4.12 -12.70
CA THR A 44 0.45 -4.53 -12.62
C THR A 44 -0.50 -3.37 -12.29
N LEU A 45 0.04 -2.19 -11.98
CA LEU A 45 -0.71 -0.97 -11.69
C LEU A 45 -0.18 0.17 -12.58
N PRO A 46 -0.30 0.09 -13.92
CA PRO A 46 0.19 1.14 -14.82
C PRO A 46 -0.41 2.51 -14.51
N LEU A 47 0.23 3.58 -14.98
CA LEU A 47 -0.28 4.94 -14.79
C LEU A 47 -1.63 5.10 -15.50
N ARG A 48 -2.64 5.57 -14.77
CA ARG A 48 -3.95 5.97 -15.29
C ARG A 48 -4.68 6.83 -14.26
N GLU A 49 -5.66 7.58 -14.73
CA GLU A 49 -6.54 8.40 -13.88
C GLU A 49 -7.56 7.54 -13.12
N GLU A 50 -8.08 6.48 -13.74
CA GLU A 50 -9.13 5.68 -13.13
C GLU A 50 -8.63 4.84 -11.94
N PRO A 51 -9.37 4.79 -10.83
CA PRO A 51 -9.02 3.94 -9.69
C PRO A 51 -8.89 2.46 -10.08
N TYR A 52 -7.87 1.80 -9.55
CA TYR A 52 -7.83 0.34 -9.46
C TYR A 52 -8.75 -0.12 -8.34
N ARG A 53 -9.44 -1.24 -8.55
CA ARG A 53 -10.36 -1.84 -7.58
C ARG A 53 -10.11 -3.35 -7.49
N SER A 54 -10.22 -3.90 -6.30
CA SER A 54 -10.02 -5.34 -6.04
C SER A 54 -10.68 -5.76 -4.74
N MET A 55 -11.26 -6.95 -4.67
CA MET A 55 -11.79 -7.53 -3.42
C MET A 55 -10.71 -8.09 -2.49
N VAL A 56 -9.46 -8.08 -2.94
CA VAL A 56 -8.28 -8.50 -2.18
C VAL A 56 -7.20 -7.44 -2.31
N LEU A 57 -6.29 -7.37 -1.34
CA LEU A 57 -5.14 -6.47 -1.41
C LEU A 57 -4.34 -6.76 -2.69
N PHE A 58 -3.98 -5.71 -3.44
CA PHE A 58 -3.29 -5.89 -4.72
C PHE A 58 -1.99 -6.68 -4.52
N PRO A 59 -1.64 -7.63 -5.41
CA PRO A 59 -0.47 -8.49 -5.24
C PRO A 59 0.84 -7.73 -4.97
N PHE A 60 1.00 -6.54 -5.57
CA PHE A 60 2.15 -5.68 -5.33
C PHE A 60 2.29 -5.30 -3.84
N PHE A 61 1.22 -4.83 -3.19
CA PHE A 61 1.25 -4.43 -1.79
C PHE A 61 1.29 -5.65 -0.86
N PHE A 62 0.61 -6.74 -1.23
CA PHE A 62 0.65 -7.99 -0.47
C PHE A 62 2.08 -8.56 -0.40
N ASN A 63 2.84 -8.50 -1.50
CA ASN A 63 4.23 -8.95 -1.54
C ASN A 63 5.20 -8.07 -0.73
N MET A 64 4.74 -6.94 -0.17
CA MET A 64 5.53 -6.14 0.78
C MET A 64 5.45 -6.68 2.21
N LEU A 65 4.52 -7.60 2.48
CA LEU A 65 4.28 -8.13 3.81
C LEU A 65 5.30 -9.22 4.17
N SER A 66 5.57 -9.38 5.46
CA SER A 66 6.32 -10.53 5.94
C SER A 66 5.44 -11.79 5.94
N GLU A 67 6.10 -12.95 5.84
CA GLU A 67 5.45 -14.27 5.82
C GLU A 67 5.95 -15.16 6.97
N GLY A 68 5.23 -16.25 7.25
CA GLY A 68 5.64 -17.29 8.19
C GLY A 68 5.88 -16.77 9.61
N GLU A 69 7.01 -17.15 10.20
CA GLU A 69 7.35 -16.80 11.59
C GLU A 69 7.54 -15.29 11.80
N ASN A 70 8.07 -14.57 10.81
CA ASN A 70 8.22 -13.11 10.89
C ASN A 70 6.86 -12.42 10.98
N ARG A 71 5.86 -12.91 10.23
CA ARG A 71 4.50 -12.39 10.28
C ARG A 71 3.87 -12.60 11.65
N LYS A 72 4.03 -13.80 12.23
CA LYS A 72 3.53 -14.11 13.58
C LYS A 72 4.16 -13.20 14.63
N LEU A 73 5.48 -12.98 14.54
CA LEU A 73 6.19 -12.09 15.45
C LEU A 73 5.69 -10.64 15.33
N GLN A 74 5.53 -10.13 14.10
CA GLN A 74 4.99 -8.79 13.85
C GLN A 74 3.57 -8.63 14.40
N SER A 75 2.68 -9.60 14.14
CA SER A 75 1.31 -9.64 14.67
C SER A 75 1.30 -9.54 16.21
N GLN A 76 2.14 -10.32 16.89
CA GLN A 76 2.24 -10.30 18.35
C GLN A 76 2.80 -8.97 18.89
N LEU A 77 3.87 -8.45 18.30
CA LEU A 77 4.54 -7.23 18.75
C LEU A 77 3.72 -5.97 18.52
N LEU A 78 2.96 -5.93 17.42
CA LEU A 78 2.17 -4.77 17.01
C LEU A 78 0.72 -4.85 17.48
N HIS A 79 0.32 -5.97 18.08
CA HIS A 79 -1.07 -6.27 18.48
C HIS A 79 -2.06 -6.15 17.31
N ILE A 80 -1.67 -6.69 16.15
CA ILE A 80 -2.47 -6.72 14.92
C ILE A 80 -2.81 -8.18 14.62
N ASP A 81 -4.03 -8.45 14.16
CA ASP A 81 -4.41 -9.80 13.75
C ASP A 81 -3.48 -10.30 12.63
N ALA A 82 -3.04 -11.55 12.71
CA ALA A 82 -2.18 -12.14 11.70
C ALA A 82 -2.90 -12.29 10.34
N GLU A 83 -4.23 -12.18 10.27
CA GLU A 83 -5.01 -12.16 9.03
C GLU A 83 -5.28 -10.73 8.52
N ASP A 84 -4.96 -9.69 9.31
CA ASP A 84 -5.11 -8.29 8.93
C ASP A 84 -3.91 -7.80 8.08
N ASP A 85 -3.88 -8.24 6.82
CA ASP A 85 -2.86 -7.85 5.83
C ASP A 85 -2.64 -6.35 5.76
N PHE A 86 -3.73 -5.58 5.72
CA PHE A 86 -3.66 -4.15 5.57
C PHE A 86 -3.16 -3.48 6.84
N GLY A 87 -3.58 -3.94 8.02
CA GLY A 87 -3.05 -3.48 9.30
C GLY A 87 -1.54 -3.69 9.40
N ILE A 88 -1.05 -4.88 9.02
CA ILE A 88 0.38 -5.19 8.99
C ILE A 88 1.11 -4.27 8.00
N LEU A 89 0.55 -4.04 6.81
CA LEU A 89 1.12 -3.10 5.82
C LEU A 89 1.31 -1.71 6.43
N LEU A 90 0.27 -1.15 7.03
CA LEU A 90 0.26 0.18 7.63
C LEU A 90 1.29 0.32 8.76
N ALA A 91 1.52 -0.75 9.51
CA ALA A 91 2.43 -0.73 10.65
C ALA A 91 3.89 -0.93 10.25
N THR A 92 4.17 -1.66 9.17
CA THR A 92 5.53 -2.14 8.86
C THR A 92 6.16 -1.48 7.64
N ALA A 93 5.38 -1.05 6.64
CA ALA A 93 5.89 -0.59 5.36
C ALA A 93 6.31 0.90 5.30
N ARG A 94 6.59 1.54 6.45
CA ARG A 94 6.83 3.00 6.55
C ARG A 94 8.24 3.45 6.18
N TYR A 95 9.27 2.71 6.59
CA TYR A 95 10.64 3.25 6.63
C TYR A 95 11.70 2.39 5.93
N ASP A 96 11.44 1.11 5.68
CA ASP A 96 12.48 0.20 5.18
C ASP A 96 11.87 -1.01 4.43
N THR A 97 11.17 -0.71 3.34
CA THR A 97 10.65 -1.71 2.41
C THR A 97 11.70 -2.00 1.35
N ILE A 98 11.77 -3.25 0.88
CA ILE A 98 12.64 -3.59 -0.26
C ILE A 98 12.16 -2.79 -1.48
N GLY A 99 13.03 -1.97 -2.05
CA GLY A 99 12.75 -1.15 -3.22
C GLY A 99 12.50 0.32 -2.88
N ALA A 100 11.70 1.00 -3.71
CA ALA A 100 11.51 2.44 -3.64
C ALA A 100 10.14 2.86 -3.09
N VAL A 101 9.26 1.89 -2.79
CA VAL A 101 7.87 2.16 -2.42
C VAL A 101 7.69 2.12 -0.91
N THR A 102 7.25 3.23 -0.31
CA THR A 102 6.93 3.32 1.13
C THR A 102 5.46 3.67 1.33
N ILE A 103 4.92 3.22 2.45
CA ILE A 103 3.51 3.39 2.82
C ILE A 103 3.41 4.29 4.05
N LYS A 104 2.67 5.39 3.96
CA LYS A 104 2.40 6.27 5.11
C LYS A 104 0.92 6.25 5.46
N PRO A 105 0.54 5.66 6.60
CA PRO A 105 -0.84 5.68 7.06
C PRO A 105 -1.34 7.11 7.24
N VAL A 106 -2.56 7.38 6.78
CA VAL A 106 -3.24 8.62 7.11
C VAL A 106 -3.97 8.36 8.42
N LEU A 107 -3.44 8.91 9.51
CA LEU A 107 -4.12 8.83 10.80
C LEU A 107 -5.42 9.67 10.73
N PRO A 108 -6.51 9.21 11.37
CA PRO A 108 -7.70 10.01 11.57
C PRO A 108 -7.44 11.22 12.50
#